data_AF-A0A2V4GT97-F1
#
_entry.id   AF-A0A2V4GT97-F1
#
_cell.length_a   1.000
_cell.length_b   1.000
_cell.length_c   1.000
_cell.angle_alpha   90.00
_cell.angle_beta   90.00
_cell.angle_gamma   90.00
#
_symmetry.space_group_name_H-M   'P 1'
#
loop_
_entity.id
_entity.type
_entity.pdbx_description
1 polymer ?
#
loop_
_entity_poly.entity_id
_entity_poly.type
_entity_poly.pdbx_seq_one_letter_code
_entity_poly.pdbx_strand_id
1 'polypeptide(L)'
;MDEALSIRPIDIHLDINTIDLITSKRSRPVIRTIPLHRDPKDAMMSYFIEFHIDMKSRERIFPMKRQAIDLYLKRMQRDLKFKIHAHKFRHTFGVKTIMNHVPLSVLQEWLGHSSIFTTSIYTQITGMDTSQFMENMR
;
A
#
# COMPACT_ATOMS: atom_id res chain seq x y z
N MET A 1 5.33 6.11 0.87
CA MET A 1 5.19 7.54 1.22
C MET A 1 5.23 8.37 -0.03
N ASP A 2 6.40 8.51 -0.68
CA ASP A 2 6.48 9.36 -1.88
C ASP A 2 5.55 8.86 -2.98
N GLU A 3 5.48 7.55 -3.20
CA GLU A 3 4.54 6.93 -4.15
C GLU A 3 3.08 7.24 -3.84
N ALA A 4 2.70 7.33 -2.54
CA ALA A 4 1.33 7.64 -2.14
C ALA A 4 1.01 9.13 -2.33
N LEU A 5 1.98 10.00 -2.12
CA LEU A 5 1.87 11.44 -2.35
C LEU A 5 1.86 11.81 -3.84
N SER A 6 2.35 10.92 -4.70
CA SER A 6 2.33 11.13 -6.16
C SER A 6 1.05 10.65 -6.84
N ILE A 7 0.14 9.97 -6.12
CA ILE A 7 -1.11 9.44 -6.69
C ILE A 7 -1.98 10.60 -7.18
N ARG A 8 -2.53 10.43 -8.38
CA ARG A 8 -3.51 11.32 -9.00
C ARG A 8 -4.86 10.61 -9.11
N PRO A 9 -5.98 11.33 -9.21
CA PRO A 9 -7.30 10.71 -9.41
C PRO A 9 -7.33 9.73 -10.59
N ILE A 10 -6.67 10.09 -11.70
CA ILE A 10 -6.59 9.25 -12.90
C ILE A 10 -5.88 7.91 -12.70
N ASP A 11 -5.10 7.75 -11.64
CA ASP A 11 -4.37 6.52 -11.33
C ASP A 11 -5.25 5.52 -10.54
N ILE A 12 -6.52 5.85 -10.25
CA ILE A 12 -7.42 5.02 -9.43
C ILE A 12 -8.58 4.50 -10.29
N HIS A 13 -8.70 3.18 -10.33
CA HIS A 13 -9.70 2.47 -11.13
C HIS A 13 -10.74 1.83 -10.20
N LEU A 14 -11.80 2.58 -9.89
CA LEU A 14 -12.84 2.18 -8.92
C LEU A 14 -13.77 1.08 -9.42
N ASP A 15 -13.85 0.88 -10.73
CA ASP A 15 -14.62 -0.15 -11.42
C ASP A 15 -13.99 -1.55 -11.23
N ILE A 16 -12.67 -1.63 -11.37
CA ILE A 16 -11.90 -2.87 -11.20
C ILE A 16 -11.19 -2.96 -9.84
N ASN A 17 -11.39 -1.98 -8.96
CA ASN A 17 -10.80 -1.89 -7.62
C ASN A 17 -9.27 -1.98 -7.64
N THR A 18 -8.61 -1.12 -8.42
CA THR A 18 -7.15 -1.07 -8.47
C THR A 18 -6.61 0.35 -8.42
N ILE A 19 -5.32 0.47 -8.07
CA ILE A 19 -4.55 1.73 -8.15
C ILE A 19 -3.25 1.47 -8.87
N ASP A 20 -2.92 2.33 -9.82
CA ASP A 20 -1.62 2.36 -10.48
C ASP A 20 -0.63 3.19 -9.66
N LEU A 21 0.48 2.56 -9.26
CA LEU A 21 1.56 3.19 -8.52
C LEU A 21 2.79 3.35 -9.39
N ILE A 22 3.26 4.59 -9.50
CA ILE A 22 4.49 4.91 -10.23
C ILE A 22 5.69 4.74 -9.29
N THR A 23 6.55 3.77 -9.60
CA THR A 23 7.77 3.49 -8.86
C THR A 23 8.94 4.28 -9.45
N SER A 24 9.33 5.37 -8.80
CA SER A 24 10.49 6.18 -9.21
C SER A 24 11.83 5.68 -8.66
N LYS A 25 11.85 4.52 -7.97
CA LYS A 25 13.05 3.93 -7.34
C LYS A 25 13.92 3.10 -8.30
N ARG A 26 13.58 3.08 -9.59
CA ARG A 26 14.34 2.39 -10.64
C ARG A 26 14.78 3.41 -11.69
N SER A 27 15.80 3.06 -12.47
CA SER A 27 16.35 3.92 -13.54
C SER A 27 15.30 4.34 -14.58
N ARG A 28 14.23 3.56 -14.75
CA ARG A 28 13.03 3.92 -15.50
C ARG A 28 11.80 3.84 -14.60
N PRO A 29 10.84 4.78 -14.69
CA PRO A 29 9.58 4.68 -13.97
C PRO A 29 8.89 3.36 -14.31
N VAL A 30 8.55 2.58 -13.29
CA VAL A 30 7.77 1.34 -13.47
C VAL A 30 6.40 1.58 -12.85
N ILE A 31 5.37 1.43 -13.66
CA ILE A 31 3.98 1.41 -13.19
C ILE A 31 3.70 0.01 -12.70
N ARG A 32 3.10 -0.11 -11.51
CA ARG A 32 2.57 -1.36 -10.98
C ARG A 32 1.15 -1.14 -10.52
N THR A 33 0.29 -2.11 -10.75
CA THR A 33 -1.11 -2.05 -10.33
C THR A 33 -1.27 -2.85 -9.05
N ILE A 34 -1.93 -2.26 -8.05
CA ILE A 34 -2.24 -2.92 -6.78
C ILE A 34 -3.74 -3.02 -6.58
N PRO A 35 -4.25 -4.09 -5.93
CA PRO A 35 -5.65 -4.17 -5.57
C PRO A 35 -6.00 -3.12 -4.52
N LEU A 36 -7.18 -2.52 -4.66
CA LEU A 36 -7.77 -1.57 -3.74
C LEU A 36 -8.82 -2.28 -2.90
N HIS A 37 -8.56 -2.39 -1.60
CA HIS A 37 -9.53 -2.94 -0.66
C HIS A 37 -10.79 -2.04 -0.57
N ARG A 38 -11.93 -2.61 -0.20
CA ARG A 38 -13.20 -1.86 -0.10
C ARG A 38 -13.12 -0.67 0.86
N ASP A 39 -12.49 -0.82 2.02
CA ASP A 39 -12.46 0.23 3.03
C ASP A 39 -11.74 1.52 2.53
N PRO A 40 -10.52 1.46 1.95
CA PRO A 40 -9.92 2.63 1.33
C PRO A 40 -10.66 3.09 0.07
N LYS A 41 -11.30 2.20 -0.69
CA LYS A 41 -12.16 2.59 -1.83
C LYS A 41 -13.29 3.51 -1.38
N ASP A 42 -14.03 3.12 -0.37
CA ASP A 42 -15.19 3.86 0.15
C ASP A 42 -14.77 5.21 0.73
N ALA A 43 -13.64 5.23 1.45
CA ALA A 43 -13.04 6.47 1.95
C ALA A 43 -12.62 7.41 0.82
N MET A 44 -11.99 6.89 -0.24
CA MET A 44 -11.56 7.68 -1.40
C MET A 44 -12.75 8.21 -2.21
N MET A 45 -13.80 7.40 -2.38
CA MET A 45 -15.04 7.84 -3.02
C MET A 45 -15.68 9.00 -2.23
N SER A 46 -15.79 8.83 -0.91
CA SER A 46 -16.35 9.87 -0.03
C SER A 46 -15.53 11.16 -0.13
N TYR A 47 -14.20 11.05 -0.10
CA TYR A 47 -13.27 12.17 -0.28
C TYR A 47 -13.45 12.86 -1.65
N PHE A 48 -13.59 12.10 -2.74
CA PHE A 48 -13.76 12.70 -4.07
C PHE A 48 -15.08 13.45 -4.20
N ILE A 49 -16.14 12.93 -3.60
CA ILE A 49 -17.45 13.59 -3.57
C ILE A 49 -17.38 14.87 -2.73
N GLU A 50 -16.86 14.79 -1.51
CA GLU A 50 -16.78 15.92 -0.58
C GLU A 50 -15.96 17.09 -1.17
N PHE A 51 -14.81 16.79 -1.77
CA PHE A 51 -13.90 17.79 -2.32
C PHE A 51 -14.09 18.04 -3.82
N HIS A 52 -15.13 17.48 -4.44
CA HIS A 52 -15.47 17.67 -5.86
C HIS A 52 -14.29 17.36 -6.81
N ILE A 53 -13.59 16.27 -6.53
CA ILE A 53 -12.39 15.87 -7.28
C ILE A 53 -12.80 15.16 -8.58
N ASP A 54 -12.37 15.68 -9.72
CA ASP A 54 -12.51 15.01 -11.02
C ASP A 54 -11.59 13.78 -11.09
N MET A 55 -12.17 12.59 -11.31
CA MET A 55 -11.44 11.34 -11.50
C MET A 55 -10.47 11.38 -12.69
N LYS A 56 -10.68 12.27 -13.67
CA LYS A 56 -9.77 12.44 -14.81
C LYS A 56 -8.62 13.40 -14.53
N SER A 57 -8.59 14.03 -13.35
CA SER A 57 -7.56 14.99 -13.00
C SER A 57 -6.18 14.34 -12.95
N ARG A 58 -5.19 15.09 -13.45
CA ARG A 58 -3.77 14.75 -13.42
C ARG A 58 -3.03 15.43 -12.27
N GLU A 59 -3.74 16.19 -11.45
CA GLU A 59 -3.20 16.80 -10.24
C GLU A 59 -3.11 15.76 -9.12
N ARG A 60 -2.20 15.99 -8.18
CA ARG A 60 -2.05 15.09 -7.02
C ARG A 60 -3.28 15.18 -6.11
N ILE A 61 -3.79 14.04 -5.67
CA ILE A 61 -4.92 13.98 -4.71
C ILE A 61 -4.53 14.65 -3.39
N PHE A 62 -3.29 14.41 -2.96
CA PHE A 62 -2.76 14.93 -1.72
C PHE A 62 -1.64 15.93 -2.04
N PRO A 63 -1.95 17.23 -2.24
CA PRO A 63 -0.96 18.27 -2.55
C PRO A 63 -0.17 18.69 -1.28
N MET A 64 0.38 17.71 -0.57
CA MET A 64 1.10 17.92 0.68
C MET A 64 2.51 17.35 0.63
N LYS A 65 3.41 17.96 1.40
CA LYS A 65 4.78 17.49 1.51
C LYS A 65 4.86 16.32 2.48
N ARG A 66 5.85 15.43 2.29
CA ARG A 66 6.15 14.30 3.20
C ARG A 66 6.24 14.74 4.66
N GLN A 67 6.87 15.89 4.94
CA GLN A 67 7.03 16.42 6.28
C GLN A 67 5.68 16.68 6.98
N ALA A 68 4.63 17.06 6.23
CA ALA A 68 3.30 17.27 6.78
C ALA A 68 2.67 15.95 7.24
N ILE A 69 2.83 14.88 6.47
CA ILE A 69 2.40 13.53 6.89
C ILE A 69 3.20 13.07 8.11
N ASP A 70 4.51 13.25 8.11
CA ASP A 70 5.34 12.85 9.25
C ASP A 70 4.92 13.59 10.54
N LEU A 71 4.55 14.87 10.43
CA LEU A 71 4.00 15.63 11.54
C LEU A 71 2.64 15.08 11.98
N TYR A 72 1.75 14.76 11.04
CA TYR A 72 0.45 14.17 11.35
C TYR A 72 0.59 12.83 12.08
N LEU A 73 1.46 11.94 11.58
CA LEU A 73 1.77 10.66 12.23
C LEU A 73 2.35 10.87 13.63
N LYS A 74 3.26 11.83 13.82
CA LYS A 74 3.78 12.20 15.16
C LYS A 74 2.70 12.68 16.11
N ARG A 75 1.69 13.41 15.62
CA ARG A 75 0.56 13.84 16.45
C ARG A 75 -0.25 12.63 16.91
N MET A 76 -0.62 11.74 15.99
CA MET A 76 -1.34 10.50 16.31
C MET A 76 -0.57 9.59 17.28
N GLN A 77 0.77 9.53 17.19
CA GLN A 77 1.61 8.75 18.10
C GLN A 77 1.41 9.13 19.57
N ARG A 78 1.12 10.41 19.85
CA ARG A 78 0.89 10.89 21.23
C ARG A 78 -0.37 10.28 21.83
N ASP A 79 -1.40 10.08 21.01
CA ASP A 79 -2.68 9.53 21.44
C ASP A 79 -2.65 8.00 21.47
N LEU A 80 -1.94 7.39 20.53
CA LEU A 80 -1.90 5.93 20.36
C LEU A 80 -0.92 5.20 21.30
N LYS A 81 -0.04 5.92 22.01
CA LYS A 81 0.98 5.35 22.92
C LYS A 81 1.97 4.36 22.27
N PHE A 82 2.03 4.28 20.93
CA PHE A 82 3.05 3.52 20.21
C PHE A 82 3.58 4.28 18.99
N LYS A 83 4.82 3.97 18.59
CA LYS A 83 5.46 4.62 17.44
C LYS A 83 4.83 4.13 16.14
N ILE A 84 4.17 5.01 15.38
CA ILE A 84 3.78 4.81 13.98
C ILE A 84 4.68 5.59 13.02
N HIS A 85 5.04 4.96 11.91
CA HIS A 85 5.71 5.59 10.78
C HIS A 85 5.15 4.98 9.51
N ALA A 86 5.24 5.67 8.38
CA ALA A 86 4.66 5.18 7.15
C ALA A 86 5.19 3.79 6.72
N HIS A 87 6.45 3.49 7.02
CA HIS A 87 7.03 2.17 6.73
C HIS A 87 6.39 1.05 7.56
N LYS A 88 5.87 1.33 8.76
CA LYS A 88 5.15 0.33 9.57
C LYS A 88 3.86 -0.11 8.90
N PHE A 89 3.09 0.79 8.27
CA PHE A 89 1.90 0.39 7.52
C PHE A 89 2.23 -0.57 6.37
N ARG A 90 3.29 -0.27 5.61
CA ARG A 90 3.79 -1.17 4.56
C ARG A 90 4.24 -2.51 5.12
N HIS A 91 4.91 -2.51 6.27
CA HIS A 91 5.32 -3.74 6.95
C HIS A 91 4.11 -4.57 7.39
N THR A 92 3.14 -3.95 8.06
CA THR A 92 1.90 -4.60 8.48
C THR A 92 1.12 -5.16 7.29
N PHE A 93 1.06 -4.42 6.18
CA PHE A 93 0.48 -4.92 4.93
C PHE A 93 1.22 -6.16 4.41
N GLY A 94 2.55 -6.13 4.35
CA GLY A 94 3.35 -7.28 3.91
C GLY A 94 3.13 -8.53 4.77
N VAL A 95 3.20 -8.38 6.10
CA VAL A 95 2.94 -9.49 7.05
C VAL A 95 1.53 -10.03 6.88
N LYS A 96 0.50 -9.18 6.90
CA LYS A 96 -0.90 -9.62 6.75
C LYS A 96 -1.16 -10.31 5.40
N THR A 97 -0.52 -9.85 4.34
CA THR A 97 -0.68 -10.44 3.00
C THR A 97 -0.13 -11.86 2.97
N ILE A 98 1.05 -12.07 3.55
CA ILE A 98 1.65 -13.40 3.68
C ILE A 98 0.83 -14.32 4.59
N MET A 99 0.33 -13.81 5.72
CA MET A 99 -0.55 -14.59 6.62
C MET A 99 -1.86 -15.00 5.95
N ASN A 100 -2.32 -14.27 4.94
CA ASN A 100 -3.47 -14.64 4.12
C ASN A 100 -3.08 -15.49 2.89
N HIS A 101 -1.92 -16.15 2.94
CA HIS A 101 -1.43 -17.09 1.94
C HIS A 101 -1.26 -16.50 0.52
N VAL A 102 -1.13 -15.17 0.39
CA VAL A 102 -0.80 -14.57 -0.90
C VAL A 102 0.64 -14.93 -1.27
N PRO A 103 0.90 -15.42 -2.50
CA PRO A 103 2.24 -15.81 -2.92
C PRO A 103 3.26 -14.68 -2.77
N LEU A 104 4.48 -15.02 -2.38
CA LEU A 104 5.56 -14.05 -2.15
C LEU A 104 5.89 -13.22 -3.40
N SER A 105 5.77 -13.83 -4.58
CA SER A 105 5.95 -13.16 -5.88
C SER A 105 4.91 -12.06 -6.11
N VAL A 106 3.64 -12.34 -5.80
CA VAL A 106 2.55 -11.37 -5.89
C VAL A 106 2.77 -10.22 -4.92
N LEU A 107 3.14 -10.52 -3.66
CA LEU A 107 3.46 -9.46 -2.70
C LEU A 107 4.67 -8.63 -3.13
N GLN A 108 5.72 -9.26 -3.68
CA GLN A 108 6.90 -8.56 -4.20
C GLN A 108 6.50 -7.57 -5.29
N GLU A 109 5.64 -8.00 -6.21
CA GLU A 109 5.10 -7.16 -7.28
C GLU A 109 4.31 -5.98 -6.71
N TRP A 110 3.34 -6.21 -5.82
CA TRP A 110 2.55 -5.14 -5.22
C TRP A 110 3.38 -4.13 -4.43
N LEU A 111 4.40 -4.61 -3.72
CA LEU A 111 5.34 -3.74 -3.02
C LEU A 111 6.30 -3.03 -3.99
N GLY A 112 6.52 -3.54 -5.20
CA GLY A 112 7.49 -3.00 -6.14
C GLY A 112 8.94 -3.25 -5.72
N HIS A 113 9.20 -4.33 -4.97
CA HIS A 113 10.55 -4.70 -4.57
C HIS A 113 11.35 -5.23 -5.77
N SER A 114 12.57 -4.72 -5.97
CA SER A 114 13.48 -5.22 -7.01
C SER A 114 14.06 -6.59 -6.70
N SER A 115 14.13 -6.95 -5.42
CA SER A 115 14.64 -8.24 -4.95
C SER A 115 13.60 -8.95 -4.11
N ILE A 116 13.42 -10.24 -4.37
CA ILE A 116 12.59 -11.13 -3.56
C ILE A 116 13.11 -11.25 -2.13
N PHE A 117 14.42 -11.09 -1.91
CA PHE A 117 15.06 -11.14 -0.60
C PHE A 117 14.53 -10.06 0.36
N THR A 118 14.18 -8.88 -0.17
CA THR A 118 13.57 -7.82 0.64
C THR A 118 12.15 -8.19 1.09
N THR A 119 11.44 -8.99 0.29
CA THR A 119 10.09 -9.46 0.60
C THR A 119 10.12 -10.69 1.51
N SER A 120 11.13 -11.56 1.42
CA SER A 120 11.24 -12.77 2.25
C SER A 120 11.42 -12.49 3.74
N ILE A 121 11.77 -11.26 4.13
CA ILE A 121 11.74 -10.84 5.54
C ILE A 121 10.35 -11.05 6.15
N TYR A 122 9.27 -10.88 5.36
CA TYR A 122 7.91 -11.07 5.86
C TYR A 122 7.58 -12.53 6.19
N THR A 123 8.13 -13.51 5.45
CA THR A 123 7.88 -14.93 5.70
C THR A 123 8.57 -15.41 6.98
N GLN A 124 9.76 -14.87 7.28
CA GLN A 124 10.50 -15.17 8.51
C GLN A 124 9.77 -14.66 9.76
N ILE A 125 9.17 -13.47 9.68
CA ILE A 125 8.46 -12.85 10.80
C ILE A 125 7.17 -13.60 11.14
N THR A 126 6.48 -14.14 10.14
CA THR A 126 5.20 -14.83 10.34
C THR A 126 5.32 -16.19 11.00
N GLY A 127 6.52 -16.80 11.01
CA GLY A 127 6.73 -18.15 11.57
C GLY A 127 5.71 -19.17 11.08
N MET A 128 5.29 -19.08 9.81
CA MET A 128 4.16 -19.83 9.28
C MET A 128 4.32 -21.33 9.53
N ASP A 129 3.36 -21.90 10.25
CA ASP A 129 3.27 -23.33 10.50
C ASP A 129 3.02 -24.05 9.16
N THR A 130 3.95 -24.91 8.77
CA THR A 130 3.88 -25.60 7.49
C THR A 130 2.72 -26.60 7.41
N SER A 131 2.15 -26.96 8.56
CA SER A 131 1.02 -27.88 8.68
C SER A 131 -0.22 -27.38 7.94
N GLN A 132 -0.46 -26.05 7.95
CA GLN A 132 -1.64 -25.46 7.30
C GLN A 132 -1.53 -25.46 5.76
N PHE A 133 -0.32 -25.46 5.19
CA PHE A 133 -0.15 -25.64 3.75
C PHE A 133 -0.51 -27.06 3.32
N MET A 134 -0.24 -28.06 4.16
CA MET A 134 -0.58 -29.46 3.87
C MET A 134 -2.08 -29.71 3.94
N GLU A 135 -2.82 -29.03 4.82
CA GLU A 135 -4.29 -29.13 4.91
C GLU A 135 -5.00 -28.61 3.65
N ASN A 136 -4.42 -27.59 3.00
CA ASN A 136 -4.96 -26.97 1.80
C ASN A 136 -4.58 -27.69 0.48
N MET A 137 -3.80 -28.78 0.54
CA MET A 137 -3.41 -29.59 -0.64
C MET A 137 -4.40 -30.72 -1.00
N ARG A 138 -5.64 -30.67 -0.50
CA ARG A 138 -6.68 -31.65 -0.81
C ARG A 138 -7.45 -31.32 -2.08
#